data_AF-A0A506PJ86-F1
#
_entry.id   AF-A0A506PJ86-F1
#
_cell.length_a   1.000
_cell.length_b   1.000
_cell.length_c   1.000
_cell.angle_alpha   90.00
_cell.angle_beta   90.00
_cell.angle_gamma   90.00
#
_symmetry.space_group_name_H-M   'P 1'
#
loop_
_entity.id
_entity.type
_entity.pdbx_description
1 polymer ?
#
loop_
_entity_poly.entity_id
_entity_poly.type
_entity_poly.pdbx_seq_one_letter_code
_entity_poly.pdbx_strand_id
1 'polypeptide(L)' 'MKKFKSLILLLSGFLGHAQRPTHAPSSQNNYPIDLNSWFDVLVFIILPLIIIVLYFMWRRQVKIDKKKDKDISK' A
#
# COMPACT_ATOMS: atom_id res chain seq x y z
N MET A 1 -21.92 -34.94 -16.31
CA MET A 1 -21.25 -34.06 -15.32
C MET A 1 -19.78 -34.41 -15.01
N LYS A 2 -19.17 -35.42 -15.64
CA LYS A 2 -17.75 -35.78 -15.37
C LYS A 2 -16.74 -34.97 -16.20
N LYS A 3 -17.16 -34.42 -17.34
CA LYS A 3 -16.30 -33.63 -18.25
C LYS A 3 -15.99 -32.21 -17.73
N PHE A 4 -16.86 -31.65 -16.88
CA PHE A 4 -16.68 -30.32 -16.28
C PHE A 4 -15.67 -30.32 -15.12
N LYS A 5 -15.56 -31.42 -14.35
CA LYS A 5 -14.52 -31.55 -13.31
C LYS A 5 -13.10 -31.65 -13.91
N SER A 6 -12.98 -32.18 -15.13
CA SER A 6 -11.70 -32.27 -15.85
C SER A 6 -11.21 -30.91 -16.36
N LEU A 7 -12.11 -29.97 -16.66
CA LEU A 7 -11.75 -28.64 -17.17
C LEU A 7 -11.24 -27.72 -16.04
N ILE A 8 -11.79 -27.86 -14.83
CA ILE A 8 -11.33 -27.14 -13.64
C ILE A 8 -9.96 -27.64 -13.17
N LEU A 9 -9.64 -28.93 -13.36
CA LEU A 9 -8.35 -29.50 -12.96
C LEU A 9 -7.18 -29.03 -13.84
N LEU A 10 -7.43 -28.61 -15.09
CA LEU A 10 -6.42 -28.06 -15.99
C LEU A 10 -6.12 -26.57 -15.72
N LEU A 11 -7.00 -25.85 -15.04
CA LEU A 11 -6.83 -24.42 -14.74
C LEU A 11 -5.98 -24.18 -13.46
N SER A 12 -5.89 -25.16 -12.57
CA SER A 12 -5.21 -25.04 -11.27
C SER A 12 -3.68 -25.08 -11.35
N GLY A 13 -3.10 -25.52 -12.47
CA GLY A 13 -1.64 -25.68 -12.62
C GLY A 13 -0.87 -24.41 -12.98
N PHE A 14 -1.56 -23.34 -13.40
CA PHE A 14 -0.90 -22.15 -13.97
C PHE A 14 -0.70 -20.99 -12.98
N LEU A 15 -1.27 -21.06 -11.77
CA LEU A 15 -1.08 -20.02 -10.73
C LEU A 15 0.20 -20.21 -9.89
N GLY A 16 0.96 -21.30 -10.11
CA GLY A 16 2.15 -21.65 -9.32
C GLY A 16 3.47 -21.03 -9.77
N HIS A 17 3.48 -20.27 -10.88
CA HIS A 17 4.65 -19.48 -11.25
C HIS A 17 4.68 -18.22 -10.39
N ALA A 18 5.11 -18.40 -9.15
CA ALA A 18 5.56 -17.36 -8.25
C ALA A 18 6.58 -16.47 -9.00
N GLN A 19 6.09 -15.33 -9.51
CA GLN A 19 6.94 -14.27 -10.00
C GLN A 19 7.81 -13.83 -8.81
N ARG A 20 9.10 -14.19 -8.81
CA ARG A 20 10.06 -13.46 -7.98
C ARG A 20 10.16 -12.08 -8.62
N PRO A 21 9.79 -10.99 -7.93
CA PRO A 21 9.91 -9.67 -8.50
C PRO A 21 11.38 -9.40 -8.83
N THR A 22 11.73 -9.39 -10.12
CA THR A 22 13.10 -9.20 -10.62
C THR A 22 13.69 -7.86 -10.19
N HIS A 23 12.81 -6.89 -9.90
CA HIS A 23 13.15 -5.53 -9.49
C HIS A 23 12.96 -5.29 -7.99
N ALA A 24 12.57 -6.30 -7.20
CA ALA A 24 12.57 -6.15 -5.76
C ALA A 24 14.00 -6.38 -5.23
N PRO A 25 14.45 -5.58 -4.26
CA PRO A 25 15.74 -5.79 -3.62
C PRO A 25 15.77 -7.18 -3.00
N SER A 26 16.73 -8.01 -3.44
CA SER A 26 17.02 -9.28 -2.78
C SER A 26 17.63 -8.98 -1.41
N SER A 27 17.47 -9.88 -0.44
CA SER A 27 18.11 -9.77 0.89
C SER A 27 19.64 -9.71 0.84
N GLN A 28 20.24 -9.89 -0.35
CA GLN A 28 21.66 -9.77 -0.61
C GLN A 28 22.08 -8.36 -1.06
N ASN A 29 21.15 -7.54 -1.55
CA ASN A 29 21.43 -6.19 -2.07
C ASN A 29 21.23 -5.13 -0.99
N ASN A 30 22.26 -4.91 -0.18
CA ASN A 30 22.32 -3.83 0.83
C ASN A 30 22.83 -2.51 0.24
N TYR A 31 22.46 -2.19 -1.00
CA TYR A 31 22.87 -0.90 -1.58
C TYR A 31 22.26 0.24 -0.75
N PRO A 32 23.03 1.31 -0.51
CA PRO A 32 22.50 2.49 0.16
C PRO A 32 21.36 3.09 -0.67
N ILE A 33 20.43 3.77 0.00
CA ILE A 33 19.34 4.49 -0.65
C ILE A 33 19.94 5.52 -1.61
N ASP A 34 19.53 5.51 -2.88
CA ASP A 34 20.04 6.44 -3.89
C ASP A 34 19.16 7.67 -3.96
N LEU A 35 19.62 8.79 -3.38
CA LEU A 35 18.89 10.06 -3.41
C LEU A 35 18.82 10.72 -4.80
N ASN A 36 19.52 10.17 -5.80
CA ASN A 36 19.38 10.59 -7.20
C ASN A 36 18.28 9.81 -7.94
N SER A 37 17.86 8.67 -7.40
CA SER A 37 16.72 7.91 -7.92
C SER A 37 15.43 8.63 -7.55
N TRP A 38 14.67 9.05 -8.56
CA TRP A 38 13.33 9.63 -8.37
C TRP A 38 12.42 8.72 -7.52
N PHE A 39 12.50 7.41 -7.74
CA PHE A 39 11.67 6.44 -7.02
C PHE A 39 12.03 6.37 -5.53
N ASP A 40 13.32 6.33 -5.21
CA ASP A 40 13.80 6.24 -3.82
C ASP A 40 13.42 7.50 -3.03
N VAL A 41 13.59 8.68 -3.65
CA VAL A 41 13.16 9.95 -3.05
C VAL A 41 11.64 9.95 -2.80
N LEU A 42 10.85 9.48 -3.76
CA LEU A 42 9.40 9.45 -3.62
C LEU A 42 8.95 8.55 -2.47
N VAL A 43 9.47 7.32 -2.40
CA VAL A 43 9.05 6.32 -1.42
C VAL A 43 9.60 6.62 -0.02
N PHE A 44 10.87 7.01 0.10
CA PHE A 44 11.52 7.14 1.39
C PHE A 44 11.42 8.56 1.99
N ILE A 45 11.13 9.59 1.19
CA ILE A 45 11.02 10.98 1.67
C ILE A 45 9.61 11.53 1.48
N ILE A 46 9.08 11.49 0.26
CA ILE A 46 7.81 12.16 -0.05
C ILE A 46 6.62 11.43 0.61
N LEU A 47 6.58 10.11 0.53
CA LEU A 47 5.51 9.31 1.13
C LEU A 47 5.34 9.53 2.65
N PRO A 48 6.40 9.47 3.50
CA PRO A 48 6.25 9.76 4.92
C PRO A 48 5.83 11.22 5.21
N LEU A 49 6.31 12.18 4.41
CA LEU A 49 5.86 13.58 4.49
C LEU A 49 4.36 13.72 4.23
N ILE A 50 3.83 13.05 3.20
CA ILE A 50 2.39 13.03 2.90
C ILE A 50 1.60 12.44 4.06
N ILE A 51 2.05 11.32 4.64
CA ILE A 51 1.40 10.67 5.79
C ILE A 51 1.30 11.65 6.97
N ILE A 52 2.37 12.41 7.25
CA ILE A 52 2.38 13.41 8.32
C ILE A 52 1.36 14.52 8.05
N VAL A 53 1.32 15.05 6.83
CA VAL A 53 0.36 16.10 6.44
C VAL A 53 -1.08 15.60 6.57
N LEU A 54 -1.37 14.42 6.04
CA LEU A 54 -2.69 13.79 6.13
C LEU A 54 -3.10 13.55 7.59
N TYR A 55 -2.17 13.11 8.44
CA TYR A 55 -2.40 12.93 9.86
C TYR A 55 -2.83 14.25 10.54
N PHE A 56 -2.15 15.35 10.25
CA PHE A 56 -2.51 16.66 10.82
C PHE A 56 -3.85 17.18 10.29
N MET A 57 -4.14 16.97 9.01
CA MET A 57 -5.45 17.33 8.43
C MET A 57 -6.58 16.54 9.09
N TRP A 58 -6.41 15.22 9.22
CA TRP A 58 -7.38 14.37 9.91
C TRP A 58 -7.57 14.78 11.37
N ARG A 59 -6.47 15.08 12.08
CA ARG A 59 -6.53 15.53 13.48
C ARG A 59 -7.32 16.82 13.67
N ARG A 60 -7.31 17.71 12.68
CA ARG A 60 -8.09 18.97 12.70
C ARG A 60 -9.57 18.70 12.51
N GLN A 61 -9.95 17.84 11.56
CA GLN A 61 -11.35 17.45 11.30
C GLN A 61 -12.04 16.91 12.56
N VAL A 62 -11.38 16.00 13.29
CA VAL A 62 -11.93 15.38 14.51
C VAL A 62 -12.27 16.39 15.62
N LYS A 63 -11.63 17.58 15.63
CA LYS A 63 -11.95 18.64 16.61
C LYS A 63 -13.19 19.44 16.21
N ILE A 64 -13.49 19.53 14.92
CA ILE A 64 -14.64 20.29 14.38
C ILE A 64 -15.94 19.53 14.66
N ASP A 65 -15.94 18.22 14.44
CA ASP A 65 -17.11 17.35 14.67
C ASP A 65 -17.59 17.43 16.14
N LYS A 66 -16.64 17.36 17.09
CA LYS A 66 -16.96 17.46 18.53
C LYS A 66 -17.51 18.82 18.96
N LYS A 67 -17.22 19.88 18.21
CA LYS A 67 -17.72 21.23 18.52
C LYS A 67 -19.16 21.38 18.04
N LYS A 68 -19.46 20.85 16.84
CA LYS A 68 -20.80 20.86 16.25
C LYS A 68 -21.82 20.09 17.10
N ASP A 69 -21.46 18.94 17.64
CA ASP A 69 -22.37 18.13 18.49
C ASP A 69 -22.72 18.83 19.82
N LYS A 70 -21.79 19.61 20.37
CA LYS A 70 -22.05 20.41 21.59
C LYS A 70 -22.94 21.62 21.33
N ASP A 71 -22.87 22.20 20.13
CA ASP A 71 -23.70 23.35 19.75
C ASP A 71 -25.14 22.93 19.41
N ILE A 72 -25.39 21.68 18.97
CA ILE A 72 -26.74 21.14 18.68
C ILE A 72 -27.49 20.69 19.95
N SER A 73 -26.77 20.34 21.01
CA SER A 73 -27.34 19.83 22.27
C SER A 73 -27.63 20.90 23.33
N LYS A 74 -27.42 22.19 22.99
CA LYS A 74 -27.62 23.34 23.87
C LYS A 74 -28.80 24.19 23.39
#